data_AF-A0A7C6JAB7-F1
#
_entry.id   AF-A0A7C6JAB7-F1
#
_cell.length_a   1.000
_cell.length_b   1.000
_cell.length_c   1.000
_cell.angle_alpha   90.00
_cell.angle_beta   90.00
_cell.angle_gamma   90.00
#
_symmetry.space_group_name_H-M   'P 1'
#
loop_
_entity.id
_entity.type
_entity.pdbx_description
1 polymer ?
#
loop_
_entity_poly.entity_id
_entity_poly.type
_entity_poly.pdbx_seq_one_letter_code
_entity_poly.pdbx_strand_id
1 'polypeptide(L)'
;MSRKKSIFCILLFLLLLITALRIDFSALGLIKNRISRDPATPESREPAESKGENLQAPPPPGSTKLPRLTEPWNILVVGIDKASSIGGYIRPKPWRADVIIIARVDPDRHRVSLLSVPRDTRVSIPGHGTEKIAHAHAYGEMPLTITTVEKLLGIKLDHYVSIDFAAFARMVDVLGGIEIDIQKELKTKHFHYIPGRQILNGKQAYEYVTSRDEPMADLARIDRQQQLLQALLTKVR
;
A
#
# COMPACT_ATOMS: atom_id res chain seq x y z
N MET A 1 26.09 -0.26 -14.39
CA MET A 1 25.22 0.79 -14.96
C MET A 1 24.97 1.87 -13.90
N SER A 2 25.18 3.15 -14.22
CA SER A 2 25.18 4.25 -13.25
C SER A 2 23.84 4.37 -12.51
N ARG A 3 23.86 4.45 -11.16
CA ARG A 3 22.70 4.55 -10.26
C ARG A 3 21.71 5.68 -10.64
N LYS A 4 22.20 6.72 -11.32
CA LYS A 4 21.36 7.81 -11.87
C LYS A 4 20.44 7.34 -13.01
N LYS A 5 20.88 6.37 -13.81
CA LYS A 5 20.09 5.79 -14.92
C LYS A 5 18.95 4.91 -14.39
N SER A 6 19.15 4.15 -13.31
CA SER A 6 18.09 3.31 -12.72
C SER A 6 16.96 4.13 -12.08
N ILE A 7 17.26 5.22 -11.38
CA ILE A 7 16.23 6.10 -10.80
C ILE A 7 15.46 6.86 -11.88
N PHE A 8 16.16 7.33 -12.92
CA PHE A 8 15.52 7.91 -14.09
C PHE A 8 14.59 6.89 -14.78
N CYS A 9 15.00 5.63 -14.90
CA CYS A 9 14.13 4.57 -15.40
C CYS A 9 12.93 4.30 -14.50
N ILE A 10 13.05 4.36 -13.16
CA ILE A 10 11.91 4.16 -12.24
C ILE A 10 10.91 5.32 -12.30
N LEU A 11 11.38 6.57 -12.34
CA LEU A 11 10.52 7.74 -12.50
C LEU A 11 9.88 7.79 -13.88
N LEU A 12 10.64 7.46 -14.93
CA LEU A 12 10.14 7.33 -16.29
C LEU A 12 9.16 6.16 -16.42
N PHE A 13 9.34 5.08 -15.67
CA PHE A 13 8.44 3.93 -15.62
C PHE A 13 7.13 4.25 -14.90
N LEU A 14 7.18 4.95 -13.76
CA LEU A 14 5.98 5.48 -13.08
C LEU A 14 5.24 6.47 -13.99
N LEU A 15 5.96 7.37 -14.68
CA LEU A 15 5.39 8.32 -15.63
C LEU A 15 4.77 7.61 -16.85
N LEU A 16 5.46 6.61 -17.42
CA LEU A 16 4.98 5.84 -18.55
C LEU A 16 3.78 4.98 -18.19
N LEU A 17 3.75 4.40 -16.98
CA LEU A 17 2.59 3.69 -16.43
C LEU A 17 1.37 4.62 -16.39
N ILE A 18 1.56 5.87 -15.94
CA ILE A 18 0.50 6.90 -15.88
C ILE A 18 0.00 7.26 -17.28
N THR A 19 0.89 7.41 -18.27
CA THR A 19 0.50 7.73 -19.66
C THR A 19 -0.13 6.57 -20.43
N ALA A 20 0.34 5.34 -20.22
CA ALA A 20 -0.16 4.13 -20.88
C ALA A 20 -1.58 3.75 -20.42
N LEU A 21 -1.96 4.17 -19.22
CA LEU A 21 -3.31 3.99 -18.66
C LEU A 21 -4.34 4.99 -19.22
N ARG A 22 -3.99 5.90 -20.17
CA ARG A 22 -4.89 6.93 -20.75
C ARG A 22 -5.65 7.72 -19.67
N ILE A 23 -4.99 8.01 -18.55
CA ILE A 23 -5.64 8.73 -17.46
C ILE A 23 -5.32 10.21 -17.61
N ASP A 24 -6.33 11.01 -18.01
CA ASP A 24 -6.24 12.45 -17.97
C ASP A 24 -5.83 12.88 -16.56
N PHE A 25 -4.76 13.67 -16.43
CA PHE A 25 -4.29 14.18 -15.14
C PHE A 25 -5.39 15.00 -14.42
N SER A 26 -6.32 15.57 -15.19
CA SER A 26 -7.52 16.27 -14.72
C SER A 26 -8.60 15.32 -14.14
N ALA A 27 -8.59 14.04 -14.52
CA ALA A 27 -9.49 12.99 -14.02
C ALA A 27 -8.82 12.10 -12.93
N LEU A 28 -7.51 12.24 -12.74
CA LEU A 28 -6.74 11.65 -11.64
C LEU A 28 -6.96 12.44 -10.35
N GLY A 29 -8.06 12.14 -9.64
CA GLY A 29 -8.18 12.35 -8.20
C GLY A 29 -7.15 11.56 -7.35
N LEU A 30 -6.01 11.16 -7.93
CA LEU A 30 -4.96 10.35 -7.30
C LEU A 30 -3.92 11.16 -6.50
N ILE A 31 -4.17 12.46 -6.30
CA ILE A 31 -3.67 13.21 -5.13
C ILE A 31 -4.86 13.73 -4.33
N LYS A 32 -5.82 12.87 -4.02
CA LYS A 32 -6.82 13.13 -2.99
C LYS A 32 -6.77 12.04 -1.92
N ASN A 33 -5.61 11.90 -1.27
CA ASN A 33 -5.42 11.03 -0.10
C ASN A 33 -4.20 11.47 0.75
N ARG A 34 -3.92 12.77 0.82
CA ARG A 34 -3.26 13.29 2.03
C ARG A 34 -4.20 12.95 3.18
N ILE A 35 -3.70 12.34 4.26
CA ILE A 35 -4.50 12.17 5.46
C ILE A 35 -4.86 13.59 5.93
N SER A 36 -6.05 14.07 5.57
CA SER A 36 -6.58 15.37 6.00
C SER A 36 -6.82 15.26 7.50
N ARG A 37 -5.90 15.84 8.27
CA ARG A 37 -6.08 16.07 9.70
C ARG A 37 -6.48 17.53 9.87
N ASP A 38 -7.74 17.87 9.58
CA ASP A 38 -8.29 19.12 10.08
C ASP A 38 -8.53 18.96 11.59
N PRO A 39 -7.96 19.81 12.44
CA PRO A 39 -8.27 19.82 13.86
C PRO A 39 -9.48 20.74 14.08
N ALA A 40 -10.69 20.18 14.08
CA ALA A 40 -11.86 20.95 14.51
C ALA A 40 -12.77 20.08 15.39
N THR A 41 -12.76 20.43 16.67
CA THR A 41 -13.74 20.14 17.74
C THR A 41 -15.18 20.39 17.25
N PRO A 42 -16.19 19.64 17.75
CA PRO A 42 -17.56 19.78 17.29
C PRO A 42 -18.20 21.04 17.89
N GLU A 43 -18.71 21.93 17.04
CA GLU A 43 -19.56 23.03 17.52
C GLU A 43 -20.79 23.19 16.62
N SER A 44 -21.91 23.37 17.31
CA SER A 44 -23.28 23.34 16.85
C SER A 44 -23.79 24.71 16.40
N ARG A 45 -24.79 24.68 15.49
CA ARG A 45 -25.85 25.68 15.20
C ARG A 45 -25.56 26.87 14.27
N GLU A 46 -26.27 26.78 13.14
CA GLU A 46 -27.11 27.79 12.45
C GLU A 46 -26.51 28.98 11.67
N PRO A 47 -27.22 29.46 10.61
CA PRO A 47 -26.65 30.22 9.50
C PRO A 47 -27.03 31.71 9.51
N ALA A 48 -26.12 32.60 9.10
CA ALA A 48 -26.48 33.91 8.57
C ALA A 48 -25.33 34.59 7.80
N GLU A 49 -25.69 35.02 6.59
CA GLU A 49 -25.41 36.34 5.98
C GLU A 49 -24.01 36.75 5.50
N SER A 50 -24.03 37.14 4.22
CA SER A 50 -22.99 37.83 3.47
C SER A 50 -22.73 39.24 4.00
N LYS A 51 -21.44 39.60 4.14
CA LYS A 51 -20.96 40.96 3.88
C LYS A 51 -19.66 40.87 3.08
N GLY A 52 -19.60 41.68 2.03
CA GLY A 52 -18.50 41.69 1.07
C GLY A 52 -17.20 42.22 1.63
N GLU A 53 -16.09 41.70 1.13
CA GLU A 53 -14.76 42.19 1.43
C GLU A 53 -13.89 42.18 0.17
N ASN A 54 -13.66 43.39 -0.34
CA ASN A 54 -12.48 43.93 -1.01
C ASN A 54 -11.65 43.00 -1.95
N LEU A 55 -11.80 43.20 -3.26
CA LEU A 55 -10.98 42.58 -4.31
C LEU A 55 -9.56 43.18 -4.32
N GLN A 56 -8.64 42.61 -3.55
CA GLN A 56 -7.20 42.78 -3.81
C GLN A 56 -6.82 42.01 -5.07
N ALA A 57 -6.13 42.69 -6.00
CA ALA A 57 -5.63 42.07 -7.22
C ALA A 57 -4.68 40.90 -6.90
N PRO A 58 -4.74 39.79 -7.66
CA PRO A 58 -3.90 38.63 -7.40
C PRO A 58 -2.42 39.01 -7.55
N PRO A 59 -1.54 38.56 -6.63
CA PRO A 59 -0.11 38.79 -6.76
C PRO A 59 0.42 38.14 -8.06
N PRO A 60 1.46 38.72 -8.69
CA PRO A 60 2.00 38.21 -9.94
C PRO A 60 2.48 36.76 -9.77
N PRO A 61 2.46 35.93 -10.83
CA PRO A 61 2.86 34.54 -10.77
C PRO A 61 4.37 34.43 -10.53
N GLY A 62 4.75 34.51 -9.25
CA GLY A 62 6.09 34.27 -8.76
C GLY A 62 6.35 32.77 -8.74
N SER A 63 7.41 32.36 -9.44
CA SER A 63 7.98 31.02 -9.53
C SER A 63 7.70 30.12 -8.32
N THR A 64 6.68 29.28 -8.39
CA THR A 64 6.50 28.18 -7.46
C THR A 64 7.62 27.18 -7.75
N LYS A 65 8.75 27.31 -7.06
CA LYS A 65 9.73 26.22 -6.96
C LYS A 65 8.93 24.99 -6.53
N LEU A 66 8.86 23.98 -7.40
CA LEU A 66 8.27 22.69 -7.06
C LEU A 66 8.86 22.26 -5.70
N PRO A 67 8.04 21.91 -4.70
CA PRO A 67 8.53 21.53 -3.39
C PRO A 67 9.55 20.41 -3.59
N ARG A 68 10.78 20.63 -3.14
CA ARG A 68 11.79 19.58 -3.17
C ARG A 68 11.31 18.50 -2.21
N LEU A 69 11.09 17.29 -2.72
CA LEU A 69 10.78 16.11 -1.92
C LEU A 69 12.04 15.71 -1.13
N THR A 70 12.45 16.48 -0.12
CA THR A 70 13.65 16.24 0.70
C THR A 70 13.31 15.48 2.00
N GLU A 71 12.13 15.71 2.55
CA GLU A 71 11.72 15.06 3.79
C GLU A 71 11.34 13.59 3.57
N PRO A 72 11.76 12.65 4.45
CA PRO A 72 11.30 11.27 4.39
C PRO A 72 9.81 11.16 4.71
N TRP A 73 9.13 10.26 4.01
CA TRP A 73 7.69 10.07 4.11
C TRP A 73 7.35 8.59 4.30
N ASN A 74 6.32 8.32 5.11
CA ASN A 74 5.84 6.98 5.45
C ASN A 74 4.53 6.70 4.72
N ILE A 75 4.53 5.64 3.92
CA ILE A 75 3.38 5.18 3.15
C ILE A 75 2.89 3.87 3.77
N LEU A 76 1.62 3.82 4.16
CA LEU A 76 0.96 2.59 4.56
C LEU A 76 0.45 1.85 3.33
N VAL A 77 0.96 0.65 3.07
CA VAL A 77 0.48 -0.25 2.04
C VAL A 77 -0.39 -1.32 2.70
N VAL A 78 -1.66 -1.37 2.30
CA VAL A 78 -2.64 -2.31 2.84
C VAL A 78 -3.15 -3.23 1.74
N GLY A 79 -2.96 -4.54 1.90
CA GLY A 79 -3.63 -5.55 1.09
C GLY A 79 -4.99 -5.90 1.71
N ILE A 80 -6.07 -5.57 1.01
CA ILE A 80 -7.43 -5.87 1.47
C ILE A 80 -7.94 -7.10 0.71
N ASP A 81 -8.32 -8.14 1.46
CA ASP A 81 -8.93 -9.34 0.89
C ASP A 81 -10.43 -9.07 0.59
N LYS A 82 -10.66 -8.32 -0.49
CA LYS A 82 -12.00 -8.01 -1.00
C LYS A 82 -12.56 -9.12 -1.88
N ALA A 83 -11.71 -9.94 -2.48
CA ALA A 83 -12.06 -10.83 -3.57
C ALA A 83 -11.64 -12.26 -3.26
N SER A 84 -12.57 -13.21 -3.42
CA SER A 84 -12.16 -14.57 -3.75
C SER A 84 -11.43 -14.53 -5.09
N SER A 85 -10.19 -15.04 -5.14
CA SER A 85 -9.35 -15.09 -6.33
C SER A 85 -10.14 -15.42 -7.61
N ILE A 86 -9.93 -14.61 -8.65
CA ILE A 86 -10.30 -14.76 -10.07
C ILE A 86 -11.77 -15.15 -10.31
N GLY A 87 -12.56 -14.15 -10.70
CA GLY A 87 -13.97 -14.32 -11.04
C GLY A 87 -14.88 -13.16 -10.62
N GLY A 88 -14.34 -12.11 -9.98
CA GLY A 88 -15.08 -10.87 -9.72
C GLY A 88 -16.06 -10.92 -8.54
N TYR A 89 -16.16 -12.03 -7.81
CA TYR A 89 -16.98 -12.07 -6.60
C TYR A 89 -16.31 -11.33 -5.45
N ILE A 90 -16.85 -10.13 -5.17
CA ILE A 90 -16.48 -9.32 -4.01
C ILE A 90 -17.15 -9.96 -2.79
N ARG A 91 -16.34 -10.35 -1.79
CA ARG A 91 -16.88 -10.92 -0.54
C ARG A 91 -17.69 -9.85 0.20
N PRO A 92 -18.78 -10.22 0.89
CA PRO A 92 -19.50 -9.27 1.72
C PRO A 92 -18.58 -8.75 2.84
N LYS A 93 -18.80 -7.49 3.24
CA LYS A 93 -18.12 -6.87 4.39
C LYS A 93 -18.42 -7.66 5.68
N PRO A 94 -17.55 -7.58 6.71
CA PRO A 94 -16.35 -6.73 6.77
C PRO A 94 -15.09 -7.37 6.16
N TRP A 95 -14.27 -6.55 5.50
CA TRP A 95 -12.98 -6.98 4.96
C TRP A 95 -11.85 -6.75 5.97
N ARG A 96 -10.79 -7.53 5.84
CA ARG A 96 -9.63 -7.49 6.73
C ARG A 96 -8.38 -7.05 5.95
N ALA A 97 -7.48 -6.40 6.66
CA ALA A 97 -6.16 -6.05 6.15
C ALA A 97 -5.21 -7.23 6.37
N ASP A 98 -5.04 -8.06 5.34
CA ASP A 98 -4.19 -9.26 5.43
C ASP A 98 -2.72 -8.98 5.14
N VAL A 99 -2.42 -7.85 4.50
CA VAL A 99 -1.06 -7.33 4.30
C VAL A 99 -0.99 -5.92 4.85
N ILE A 100 -0.04 -5.67 5.72
CA ILE A 100 0.22 -4.35 6.31
C ILE A 100 1.72 -4.10 6.18
N ILE A 101 2.10 -3.20 5.28
CA ILE A 101 3.50 -2.83 5.06
C ILE A 101 3.64 -1.33 5.20
N ILE A 102 4.67 -0.88 5.91
CA ILE A 102 5.05 0.52 5.96
C ILE A 102 6.26 0.69 5.04
N ALA A 103 6.11 1.52 4.01
CA ALA A 103 7.20 1.94 3.15
C ALA A 103 7.67 3.32 3.56
N ARG A 104 8.92 3.43 4.02
CA ARG A 104 9.57 4.71 4.26
C ARG A 104 10.46 5.06 3.08
N VAL A 105 10.16 6.17 2.43
CA VAL A 105 10.95 6.73 1.34
C VAL A 105 11.79 7.86 1.91
N ASP A 106 13.10 7.79 1.77
CA ASP A 106 14.08 8.80 2.20
C ASP A 106 14.80 9.32 0.94
N PRO A 107 14.29 10.41 0.33
CA PRO A 107 14.82 10.91 -0.93
C PRO A 107 16.27 11.41 -0.83
N ASP A 108 16.61 12.07 0.29
CA ASP A 108 17.93 12.61 0.56
C ASP A 108 18.99 11.52 0.70
N ARG A 109 18.65 10.42 1.38
CA ARG A 109 19.55 9.26 1.53
C ARG A 109 19.40 8.25 0.39
N HIS A 110 18.56 8.53 -0.60
CA HIS A 110 18.24 7.63 -1.70
C HIS A 110 17.92 6.20 -1.24
N ARG A 111 17.08 6.08 -0.20
CA ARG A 111 16.78 4.80 0.45
C ARG A 111 15.29 4.58 0.59
N VAL A 112 14.86 3.34 0.31
CA VAL A 112 13.53 2.84 0.64
C VAL A 112 13.69 1.74 1.68
N SER A 113 12.92 1.83 2.77
CA SER A 113 12.84 0.81 3.81
C SER A 113 11.42 0.29 3.89
N LEU A 114 11.25 -1.03 3.97
CA LEU A 114 9.95 -1.66 4.16
C LEU A 114 9.89 -2.36 5.52
N LEU A 115 8.79 -2.16 6.24
CA LEU A 115 8.47 -2.86 7.48
C LEU A 115 7.15 -3.60 7.30
N SER A 116 7.18 -4.92 7.36
CA SER A 116 5.97 -5.74 7.40
C SER A 116 5.44 -5.82 8.83
N VAL A 117 4.15 -5.58 9.01
CA VAL A 117 3.44 -5.81 10.27
C VAL A 117 2.60 -7.08 10.11
N PRO A 118 2.89 -8.17 10.85
CA PRO A 118 2.09 -9.38 10.79
C PRO A 118 0.63 -9.08 11.12
N ARG A 119 -0.29 -9.62 10.32
CA ARG A 119 -1.74 -9.37 10.47
C ARG A 119 -2.30 -9.77 11.85
N ASP A 120 -1.67 -10.76 12.48
CA ASP A 120 -2.05 -11.33 13.77
C ASP A 120 -1.36 -10.64 14.96
N THR A 121 -0.57 -9.58 14.72
CA THR A 121 0.01 -8.75 15.78
C THR A 121 -1.09 -8.21 16.68
N ARG A 122 -0.99 -8.48 17.98
CA ARG A 122 -1.95 -8.00 18.98
C ARG A 122 -1.67 -6.56 19.37
N VAL A 123 -2.66 -5.70 19.22
CA VAL A 123 -2.56 -4.26 19.42
C VAL A 123 -3.81 -3.70 20.07
N SER A 124 -3.68 -2.58 20.78
CA SER A 124 -4.85 -1.83 21.25
C SER A 124 -5.50 -1.12 20.06
N ILE A 125 -6.68 -1.57 19.65
CA ILE A 125 -7.50 -0.94 18.61
C ILE A 125 -8.42 0.08 19.30
N PRO A 126 -8.37 1.38 18.93
CA PRO A 126 -9.24 2.40 19.50
C PRO A 126 -10.72 2.00 19.44
N GLY A 127 -11.39 1.97 20.60
CA GLY A 127 -12.81 1.58 20.70
C GLY A 127 -13.10 0.07 20.69
N HIS A 128 -12.08 -0.80 20.54
CA HIS A 128 -12.27 -2.25 20.39
C HIS A 128 -11.36 -3.12 21.27
N GLY A 129 -10.56 -2.52 22.17
CA GLY A 129 -9.68 -3.27 23.07
C GLY A 129 -8.46 -3.88 22.39
N THR A 130 -7.88 -4.93 22.97
CA THR A 130 -6.68 -5.60 22.44
C THR A 130 -7.04 -6.61 21.35
N GLU A 131 -7.06 -6.11 20.12
CA GLU A 131 -7.37 -6.78 18.85
C GLU A 131 -6.17 -7.52 18.18
N LYS A 132 -6.36 -8.42 17.21
CA LYS A 132 -5.41 -8.58 16.09
C LYS A 132 -5.48 -7.37 15.16
N ILE A 133 -4.34 -6.81 14.74
CA ILE A 133 -4.30 -5.58 13.93
C ILE A 133 -5.09 -5.67 12.61
N ALA A 134 -5.18 -6.85 12.00
CA ALA A 134 -5.99 -7.08 10.80
C ALA A 134 -7.48 -6.71 10.98
N HIS A 135 -7.99 -6.74 12.22
CA HIS A 135 -9.39 -6.41 12.52
C HIS A 135 -9.67 -4.91 12.48
N ALA A 136 -8.65 -4.05 12.60
CA ALA A 136 -8.87 -2.59 12.57
C ALA A 136 -9.60 -2.16 11.29
N HIS A 137 -9.29 -2.78 10.15
CA HIS A 137 -9.98 -2.53 8.90
C HIS A 137 -11.43 -3.05 8.89
N ALA A 138 -11.67 -4.19 9.54
CA ALA A 138 -13.01 -4.75 9.63
C ALA A 138 -13.93 -3.89 10.50
N TYR A 139 -13.38 -3.23 11.53
CA TYR A 139 -14.14 -2.42 12.47
C TYR A 139 -14.37 -0.97 12.00
N GLY A 140 -13.39 -0.35 11.35
CA GLY A 140 -13.45 1.07 11.01
C GLY A 140 -12.69 1.43 9.74
N GLU A 141 -12.56 0.47 8.82
CA GLU A 141 -11.93 0.60 7.52
C GLU A 141 -10.54 1.26 7.58
N MET A 142 -10.16 2.02 6.55
CA MET A 142 -8.85 2.64 6.46
C MET A 142 -8.58 3.64 7.60
N PRO A 143 -9.52 4.51 8.03
CA PRO A 143 -9.27 5.45 9.13
C PRO A 143 -8.82 4.77 10.43
N LEU A 144 -9.51 3.69 10.83
CA LEU A 144 -9.14 2.95 12.05
C LEU A 144 -7.85 2.13 11.84
N THR A 145 -7.62 1.62 10.63
CA THR A 145 -6.37 0.94 10.27
C THR A 145 -5.17 1.87 10.43
N ILE A 146 -5.23 3.07 9.85
CA ILE A 146 -4.18 4.11 9.95
C ILE A 146 -3.94 4.44 11.41
N THR A 147 -4.99 4.78 12.15
CA THR A 147 -4.89 5.18 13.56
C THR A 147 -4.25 4.08 14.41
N THR A 148 -4.60 2.82 14.16
CA THR A 148 -4.05 1.67 14.89
C THR A 148 -2.58 1.46 14.57
N VAL A 149 -2.17 1.59 13.30
CA VAL A 149 -0.76 1.45 12.89
C VAL A 149 0.10 2.60 13.43
N GLU A 150 -0.39 3.84 13.37
CA GLU A 150 0.31 5.00 13.94
C GLU A 150 0.52 4.83 15.44
N LYS A 151 -0.50 4.35 16.17
CA LYS A 151 -0.39 4.05 17.61
C LYS A 151 0.57 2.91 17.92
N LEU A 152 0.55 1.83 17.12
CA LEU A 152 1.46 0.71 17.29
C LEU A 152 2.93 1.14 17.14
N LEU A 153 3.22 1.93 16.10
CA LEU A 153 4.58 2.24 15.69
C LEU A 153 5.10 3.56 16.28
N GLY A 154 4.24 4.41 16.82
CA GLY A 154 4.60 5.74 17.29
C GLY A 154 5.07 6.69 16.18
N ILE A 155 4.66 6.44 14.93
CA ILE A 155 5.02 7.25 13.76
C ILE A 155 3.78 7.85 13.12
N LYS A 156 3.96 8.96 12.40
CA LYS A 156 2.93 9.49 11.50
C LYS A 156 3.03 8.83 10.14
N LEU A 157 1.89 8.41 9.61
CA LEU A 157 1.72 8.04 8.22
C LEU A 157 1.37 9.30 7.42
N ASP A 158 1.97 9.43 6.24
CA ASP A 158 1.76 10.58 5.35
C ASP A 158 0.76 10.23 4.24
N HIS A 159 0.86 8.99 3.76
CA HIS A 159 0.05 8.45 2.67
C HIS A 159 -0.37 7.01 2.97
N TYR A 160 -1.39 6.54 2.25
CA TYR A 160 -1.73 5.13 2.21
C TYR A 160 -2.08 4.69 0.79
N VAL A 161 -1.85 3.42 0.51
CA VAL A 161 -2.24 2.74 -0.72
C VAL A 161 -2.97 1.46 -0.33
N SER A 162 -4.20 1.30 -0.80
CA SER A 162 -4.92 0.04 -0.71
C SER A 162 -4.71 -0.74 -2.00
N ILE A 163 -4.19 -1.96 -1.89
CA ILE A 163 -3.94 -2.85 -3.01
C ILE A 163 -4.93 -4.02 -2.91
N ASP A 164 -5.63 -4.30 -4.01
CA ASP A 164 -6.38 -5.55 -4.16
C ASP A 164 -5.54 -6.59 -4.92
N PHE A 165 -6.04 -7.83 -4.98
CA PHE A 165 -5.36 -8.90 -5.71
C PHE A 165 -4.99 -8.51 -7.15
N ALA A 166 -5.90 -7.82 -7.86
CA ALA A 166 -5.68 -7.48 -9.26
C ALA A 166 -4.56 -6.46 -9.43
N ALA A 167 -4.49 -5.46 -8.55
CA ALA A 167 -3.41 -4.47 -8.53
C ALA A 167 -2.07 -5.11 -8.14
N PHE A 168 -2.05 -6.03 -7.17
CA PHE A 168 -0.85 -6.78 -6.82
C PHE A 168 -0.34 -7.62 -8.00
N ALA A 169 -1.25 -8.39 -8.63
CA ALA A 169 -0.87 -9.27 -9.73
C ALA A 169 -0.29 -8.49 -10.91
N ARG A 170 -0.96 -7.41 -11.33
CA ARG A 170 -0.47 -6.54 -12.40
C ARG A 170 0.88 -5.91 -12.07
N MET A 171 1.11 -5.50 -10.83
CA MET A 171 2.40 -4.94 -10.41
C MET A 171 3.53 -5.96 -10.60
N VAL A 172 3.33 -7.21 -10.16
CA VAL A 172 4.33 -8.28 -10.32
C VAL A 172 4.55 -8.62 -11.80
N ASP A 173 3.50 -8.70 -12.60
CA ASP A 173 3.60 -8.97 -14.04
C ASP A 173 4.38 -7.87 -14.77
N VAL A 174 4.12 -6.61 -14.42
CA VAL A 174 4.81 -5.43 -14.96
C VAL A 174 6.30 -5.39 -14.58
N LEU A 175 6.67 -5.97 -13.44
CA LEU A 175 8.08 -6.18 -13.05
C LEU A 175 8.74 -7.37 -13.79
N GLY A 176 8.02 -8.03 -14.69
CA GLY A 176 8.49 -9.23 -15.39
C GLY A 176 8.56 -10.45 -14.47
N GLY A 177 7.68 -10.52 -13.48
CA GLY A 177 7.64 -11.57 -12.47
C GLY A 177 8.65 -11.39 -11.34
N ILE A 178 8.46 -12.17 -10.29
CA ILE A 178 9.28 -12.15 -9.07
C ILE A 178 9.97 -13.49 -8.86
N GLU A 179 11.28 -13.46 -8.63
CA GLU A 179 12.03 -14.68 -8.34
C GLU A 179 11.84 -15.08 -6.87
N ILE A 180 11.40 -16.32 -6.65
CA ILE A 180 11.16 -16.92 -5.33
C ILE A 180 11.88 -18.26 -5.28
N ASP A 181 12.55 -18.55 -4.16
CA ASP A 181 13.20 -19.83 -3.91
C ASP A 181 12.29 -20.75 -3.08
N ILE A 182 11.57 -21.62 -3.78
CA ILE A 182 10.52 -22.45 -3.17
C ILE A 182 11.19 -23.62 -2.44
N GLN A 183 11.05 -23.66 -1.12
CA GLN A 183 11.74 -24.65 -0.28
C GLN A 183 11.09 -26.04 -0.33
N LYS A 184 9.76 -26.10 -0.48
CA LYS A 184 8.97 -27.32 -0.47
C LYS A 184 7.91 -27.27 -1.55
N GLU A 185 7.57 -28.46 -2.07
CA GLU A 185 6.50 -28.61 -3.03
C GLU A 185 5.19 -28.09 -2.43
N LEU A 186 4.49 -27.23 -3.17
CA LEU A 186 3.19 -26.69 -2.78
C LEU A 186 2.21 -26.88 -3.94
N LYS A 187 1.11 -27.57 -3.69
CA LYS A 187 -0.01 -27.65 -4.63
C LYS A 187 -1.14 -26.78 -4.11
N THR A 188 -1.55 -25.83 -4.94
CA THR A 188 -2.69 -24.95 -4.67
C THR A 188 -3.80 -25.28 -5.66
N LYS A 189 -4.93 -24.58 -5.54
CA LYS A 189 -6.09 -24.79 -6.41
C LYS A 189 -5.76 -24.68 -7.91
N HIS A 190 -4.89 -23.75 -8.31
CA HIS A 190 -4.60 -23.50 -9.73
C HIS A 190 -3.14 -23.74 -10.12
N PHE A 191 -2.23 -23.92 -9.17
CA PHE A 191 -0.80 -24.01 -9.46
C PHE A 191 -0.12 -25.12 -8.67
N HIS A 192 0.96 -25.61 -9.26
CA HIS A 192 1.86 -26.56 -8.64
C HIS A 192 3.26 -25.96 -8.62
N TYR A 193 3.74 -25.70 -7.41
CA TYR A 193 5.04 -25.12 -7.13
C TYR A 193 6.00 -26.25 -6.76
N ILE A 194 7.05 -26.43 -7.54
CA ILE A 194 8.13 -27.39 -7.27
C ILE A 194 9.27 -26.74 -6.46
N PRO A 195 10.07 -27.50 -5.70
CA PRO A 195 11.23 -26.93 -5.03
C PRO A 195 12.24 -26.29 -6.00
N GLY A 196 12.87 -25.19 -5.58
CA GLY A 196 13.89 -24.45 -6.33
C GLY A 196 13.48 -23.02 -6.70
N ARG A 197 14.40 -22.31 -7.38
CA ARG A 197 14.19 -20.93 -7.83
C ARG A 197 13.28 -20.85 -9.04
N GLN A 198 12.26 -20.01 -8.94
CA GLN A 198 11.24 -19.84 -9.98
C GLN A 198 10.83 -18.38 -10.10
N ILE A 199 10.55 -17.93 -11.32
CA ILE A 199 9.95 -16.63 -11.56
C ILE A 199 8.43 -16.80 -11.55
N LEU A 200 7.78 -16.22 -10.54
CA LEU A 200 6.33 -16.23 -10.39
C LEU A 200 5.72 -14.98 -11.04
N ASN A 201 4.72 -15.18 -11.89
CA ASN A 201 3.85 -14.09 -12.35
C ASN A 201 2.91 -13.63 -11.21
N GLY A 202 2.16 -12.55 -11.39
CA GLY A 202 1.38 -11.95 -10.33
C GLY A 202 0.29 -12.84 -9.75
N LYS A 203 -0.34 -13.66 -10.59
CA LYS A 203 -1.34 -14.64 -10.17
C LYS A 203 -0.69 -15.76 -9.34
N GLN A 204 0.44 -16.30 -9.82
CA GLN A 204 1.23 -17.30 -9.10
C GLN A 204 1.74 -16.75 -7.77
N ALA A 205 2.36 -15.57 -7.77
CA ALA A 205 2.92 -14.94 -6.57
C ALA A 205 1.85 -14.75 -5.49
N TYR A 206 0.64 -14.31 -5.87
CA TYR A 206 -0.45 -14.15 -4.93
C TYR A 206 -0.93 -15.48 -4.35
N GLU A 207 -1.20 -16.47 -5.20
CA GLU A 207 -1.70 -17.77 -4.76
C GLU A 207 -0.64 -18.48 -3.89
N TYR A 208 0.63 -18.31 -4.24
CA TYR A 208 1.76 -18.74 -3.44
C TYR A 208 1.73 -18.10 -2.04
N VAL A 209 1.63 -16.78 -1.90
CA VAL A 209 1.65 -16.13 -0.57
C VAL A 209 0.35 -16.21 0.21
N THR A 210 -0.76 -16.58 -0.41
CA THR A 210 -2.07 -16.70 0.27
C THR A 210 -2.47 -18.14 0.57
N SER A 211 -1.83 -19.13 -0.06
CA SER A 211 -2.16 -20.55 0.14
C SER A 211 -2.07 -20.96 1.61
N ARG A 212 -3.05 -21.78 2.02
CA ARG A 212 -3.13 -22.43 3.33
C ARG A 212 -3.18 -23.96 3.20
N ASP A 213 -2.88 -24.48 2.02
CA ASP A 213 -3.04 -25.90 1.68
C ASP A 213 -1.84 -26.73 2.18
N GLU A 214 -1.43 -26.52 3.45
CA GLU A 214 -0.37 -27.30 4.11
C GLU A 214 -0.50 -27.32 5.65
N PRO A 215 0.02 -28.35 6.35
CA PRO A 215 0.12 -28.36 7.82
C PRO A 215 0.94 -27.16 8.33
N MET A 216 0.53 -26.52 9.43
CA MET A 216 1.12 -25.25 9.91
C MET A 216 1.01 -24.07 8.93
N ALA A 217 -0.06 -24.06 8.12
CA ALA A 217 -0.37 -23.06 7.09
C ALA A 217 -0.10 -21.60 7.48
N ASP A 218 -0.37 -21.19 8.72
CA ASP A 218 -0.20 -19.79 9.12
C ASP A 218 1.27 -19.38 9.26
N LEU A 219 2.15 -20.26 9.77
CA LEU A 219 3.59 -19.99 9.86
C LEU A 219 4.21 -19.96 8.46
N ALA A 220 3.89 -20.97 7.64
CA ALA A 220 4.38 -21.02 6.27
C ALA A 220 3.89 -19.82 5.43
N ARG A 221 2.67 -19.32 5.66
CA ARG A 221 2.18 -18.10 5.03
C ARG A 221 3.02 -16.88 5.41
N ILE A 222 3.35 -16.72 6.70
CA ILE A 222 4.18 -15.61 7.16
C ILE A 222 5.55 -15.65 6.47
N ASP A 223 6.17 -16.83 6.40
CA ASP A 223 7.46 -17.01 5.73
C ASP A 223 7.39 -16.65 4.24
N ARG A 224 6.36 -17.14 3.53
CA ARG A 224 6.13 -16.83 2.10
C ARG A 224 5.89 -15.33 1.87
N GLN A 225 5.16 -14.66 2.75
CA GLN A 225 4.95 -13.21 2.69
C GLN A 225 6.25 -12.43 2.92
N GLN A 226 7.09 -12.85 3.87
CA GLN A 226 8.41 -12.25 4.09
C GLN A 226 9.32 -12.46 2.87
N GLN A 227 9.34 -13.67 2.31
CA GLN A 227 10.13 -13.99 1.13
C GLN A 227 9.71 -13.14 -0.08
N LEU A 228 8.40 -12.99 -0.31
CA LEU A 228 7.89 -12.12 -1.36
C LEU A 228 8.34 -10.67 -1.16
N LEU A 229 8.26 -10.15 0.07
CA LEU A 229 8.70 -8.78 0.37
C LEU A 229 10.19 -8.58 0.10
N GLN A 230 11.03 -9.55 0.46
CA GLN A 230 12.47 -9.53 0.18
C GLN A 230 12.75 -9.58 -1.33
N ALA A 231 12.01 -10.41 -2.06
CA ALA A 231 12.16 -10.51 -3.50
C ALA A 231 11.69 -9.22 -4.22
N LEU A 232 10.62 -8.57 -3.74
CA LEU A 232 10.18 -7.26 -4.24
C LEU A 232 11.24 -6.19 -4.00
N LEU A 233 11.81 -6.16 -2.80
CA LEU A 233 12.92 -5.25 -2.46
C LEU A 233 14.13 -5.45 -3.37
N THR A 234 14.49 -6.70 -3.64
CA THR A 234 15.63 -7.05 -4.49
C THR A 234 15.36 -6.64 -5.94
N LYS A 235 14.13 -6.84 -6.44
CA LYS A 235 13.74 -6.49 -7.81
C LYS A 235 13.77 -4.98 -8.07
N VAL A 236 13.48 -4.17 -7.05
CA VAL A 236 13.43 -2.70 -7.15
C VAL A 236 14.81 -2.04 -6.98
N ARG A 237 15.80 -2.78 -6.47
CA ARG A 237 17.15 -2.27 -6.16
C ARG A 237 18.09 -2.27 -7.37
#